data_AF-A0A7V8IX04-F1
#
_entry.id   AF-A0A7V8IX04-F1
#
_cell.length_a   1.000
_cell.length_b   1.000
_cell.length_c   1.000
_cell.angle_alpha   90.00
_cell.angle_beta   90.00
_cell.angle_gamma   90.00
#
_symmetry.space_group_name_H-M   'P 1'
#
loop_
_entity.id
_entity.type
_entity.pdbx_description
1 polymer ?
#
loop_
_entity_poly.entity_id
_entity_poly.type
_entity_poly.pdbx_seq_one_letter_code
_entity_poly.pdbx_strand_id
1 'polypeptide(L)'
;MFADDARMRAYEEALRRVVTPRSTVLDIGAGTGMFSFIACRLGAARVWGIEPSEAIQVARDIAAANGFGDRIRFFHGESARVELPGRADVIVSDLRGALPLLPYNIPSIIDARRRFLTPGGVLIGKRDTLWAAPVEAPGHHARFIGPWESRPFGLDLGAGLKMVTNSGHPGTSAAGPIRPLADSQCWGTIDYPAVETPDMKGEFEVAARVRGTAHGILLWFDAELADGITLSNAPGKPELVWGRNLLPLSSPVEVEAGDVFCVTLEARLVGGEYVFGWNTRVTSPDGSPKASFRQSTFHGKAITLETLRRAAEK
;
A
#
# COMPACT_ATOMS: atom_id res chain seq x y z
N MET A 1 13.20 -3.94 -6.47
CA MET A 1 12.11 -3.61 -7.41
C MET A 1 12.10 -4.59 -8.59
N PHE A 2 13.12 -4.62 -9.46
CA PHE A 2 13.12 -5.54 -10.63
C PHE A 2 13.28 -7.03 -10.34
N ALA A 3 13.91 -7.39 -9.22
CA ALA A 3 14.04 -8.79 -8.80
C ALA A 3 12.72 -9.43 -8.31
N ASP A 4 11.62 -8.67 -8.25
CA ASP A 4 10.30 -9.19 -7.95
C ASP A 4 9.67 -9.75 -9.23
N ASP A 5 10.05 -10.99 -9.56
CA ASP A 5 9.64 -11.65 -10.81
C ASP A 5 8.13 -11.82 -10.95
N ALA A 6 7.44 -12.12 -9.84
CA ALA A 6 6.00 -12.31 -9.84
C ALA A 6 5.29 -11.01 -10.25
N ARG A 7 5.69 -9.89 -9.64
CA ARG A 7 5.20 -8.56 -10.00
C ARG A 7 5.53 -8.20 -11.44
N MET A 8 6.80 -8.34 -11.85
CA MET A 8 7.24 -7.95 -13.20
C MET A 8 6.50 -8.73 -14.29
N ARG A 9 6.30 -10.05 -14.12
CA ARG A 9 5.57 -10.89 -15.07
C ARG A 9 4.09 -10.53 -15.16
N ALA A 10 3.44 -10.22 -14.02
CA ALA A 10 2.04 -9.84 -14.02
C ALA A 10 1.80 -8.52 -14.78
N TYR A 11 2.66 -7.52 -14.57
CA TYR A 11 2.59 -6.25 -15.31
C TYR A 11 2.93 -6.42 -16.80
N GLU A 12 3.93 -7.23 -17.15
CA GLU A 12 4.23 -7.53 -18.57
C GLU A 12 3.03 -8.21 -19.25
N GLU A 13 2.42 -9.19 -18.61
CA GLU A 13 1.24 -9.89 -19.13
C GLU A 13 0.03 -8.94 -19.26
N ALA A 14 -0.16 -8.02 -18.30
CA ALA A 14 -1.23 -7.02 -18.38
C ALA A 14 -1.01 -6.07 -19.57
N LEU A 15 0.22 -5.58 -19.75
CA LEU A 15 0.59 -4.74 -20.90
C LEU A 15 0.40 -5.48 -22.22
N ARG A 16 0.82 -6.73 -22.31
CA ARG A 16 0.71 -7.57 -23.52
C ARG A 16 -0.71 -7.68 -24.04
N ARG A 17 -1.71 -7.70 -23.14
CA ARG A 17 -3.11 -7.85 -23.52
C ARG A 17 -3.73 -6.60 -24.15
N VAL A 18 -3.20 -5.42 -23.85
CA VAL A 18 -3.85 -4.14 -24.19
C VAL A 18 -3.02 -3.25 -25.11
N VAL A 19 -1.70 -3.47 -25.16
CA VAL A 19 -0.81 -2.72 -26.04
C VAL A 19 -0.94 -3.22 -27.47
N THR A 20 -1.14 -2.29 -28.39
CA THR A 20 -1.23 -2.52 -29.83
C THR A 20 -0.24 -1.59 -30.57
N PRO A 21 0.04 -1.85 -31.87
CA PRO A 21 0.83 -0.95 -32.72
C PRO A 21 0.29 0.48 -32.87
N ARG A 22 -0.92 0.77 -32.37
CA ARG A 22 -1.52 2.11 -32.37
C ARG A 22 -1.55 2.75 -30.98
N SER A 23 -1.26 1.98 -29.93
CA SER A 23 -1.43 2.44 -28.55
C SER A 23 -0.44 3.54 -28.19
N THR A 24 -0.96 4.59 -27.57
CA THR A 24 -0.19 5.52 -26.74
C THR A 24 -0.28 5.06 -25.29
N VAL A 25 0.87 4.79 -24.67
CA VAL A 25 0.95 4.30 -23.28
C VAL A 25 1.51 5.39 -22.38
N LEU A 26 0.90 5.61 -21.21
CA LEU A 26 1.40 6.48 -20.15
C LEU A 26 1.82 5.65 -18.94
N ASP A 27 3.07 5.78 -18.54
CA ASP A 27 3.69 5.14 -17.37
C ASP A 27 3.87 6.18 -16.26
N ILE A 28 3.11 6.04 -15.18
CA ILE A 28 3.09 7.01 -14.06
C ILE A 28 3.91 6.47 -12.89
N GLY A 29 4.89 7.26 -12.45
CA GLY A 29 5.93 6.78 -11.53
C GLY A 29 6.87 5.85 -12.27
N ALA A 30 7.31 6.28 -13.46
CA ALA A 30 8.08 5.45 -14.38
C ALA A 30 9.40 4.97 -13.76
N GLY A 31 9.93 5.66 -12.75
CA GLY A 31 11.23 5.37 -12.14
C GLY A 31 12.32 5.35 -13.22
N THR A 32 12.99 4.20 -13.35
CA THR A 32 14.01 3.99 -14.41
C THR A 32 13.43 3.47 -15.73
N GLY A 33 12.10 3.48 -15.92
CA GLY A 33 11.42 3.32 -17.20
C GLY A 33 11.02 1.89 -17.60
N MET A 34 11.06 0.92 -16.68
CA MET A 34 10.89 -0.49 -17.03
C MET A 34 9.56 -0.80 -17.74
N PHE A 35 8.43 -0.29 -17.25
CA PHE A 35 7.14 -0.51 -17.91
C PHE A 35 7.04 0.25 -19.23
N SER A 36 7.62 1.44 -19.30
CA SER A 36 7.78 2.18 -20.56
C SER A 36 8.52 1.35 -21.62
N PHE A 37 9.62 0.68 -21.26
CA PHE A 37 10.39 -0.16 -22.18
C PHE A 37 9.63 -1.43 -22.57
N ILE A 38 8.93 -2.06 -21.64
CA ILE A 38 8.09 -3.24 -21.92
C ILE A 38 6.99 -2.86 -22.92
N ALA A 39 6.28 -1.75 -22.70
CA ALA A 39 5.26 -1.25 -23.61
C ALA A 39 5.83 -0.98 -25.02
N CYS A 40 7.01 -0.36 -25.11
CA CYS A 40 7.68 -0.08 -26.38
C CYS A 40 8.11 -1.37 -27.12
N ARG A 41 8.62 -2.37 -26.37
CA ARG A 41 8.97 -3.70 -26.88
C ARG A 41 7.75 -4.49 -27.36
N LEU A 42 6.61 -4.33 -26.70
CA LEU A 42 5.32 -4.91 -27.10
C LEU A 42 4.69 -4.20 -28.31
N GLY A 43 5.33 -3.15 -28.82
CA GLY A 43 4.94 -2.50 -30.07
C GLY A 43 4.10 -1.24 -29.90
N ALA A 44 4.00 -0.65 -28.71
CA ALA A 44 3.33 0.65 -28.53
C ALA A 44 3.87 1.69 -29.53
N ALA A 45 2.94 2.43 -30.16
CA ALA A 45 3.29 3.48 -31.12
C ALA A 45 4.08 4.59 -30.44
N ARG A 46 3.69 4.92 -29.21
CA ARG A 46 4.29 5.97 -28.39
C ARG A 46 4.16 5.64 -26.92
N VAL A 47 5.15 6.02 -26.15
CA VAL A 47 5.15 5.90 -24.69
C VAL A 47 5.52 7.24 -24.06
N TRP A 48 4.81 7.62 -23.01
CA TRP A 48 5.14 8.73 -22.14
C TRP A 48 5.43 8.19 -20.74
N GLY A 49 6.58 8.53 -20.19
CA GLY A 49 6.92 8.22 -18.80
C GLY A 49 6.95 9.49 -17.96
N ILE A 50 6.23 9.51 -16.84
CA ILE A 50 6.28 10.60 -15.87
C ILE A 50 6.95 10.09 -14.60
N GLU A 51 7.97 10.79 -14.14
CA GLU A 51 8.69 10.45 -12.91
C GLU A 51 9.15 11.74 -12.23
N PRO A 52 8.85 11.96 -10.94
CA PRO A 52 9.28 13.17 -10.21
C PRO A 52 10.72 13.11 -9.69
N SER A 53 11.36 11.95 -9.65
CA SER A 53 12.74 11.81 -9.19
C SER A 53 13.77 11.79 -10.33
N GLU A 54 15.04 11.98 -9.97
CA GLU A 54 16.17 11.91 -10.89
C GLU A 54 16.40 10.52 -11.51
N ALA A 55 15.68 9.48 -11.05
CA ALA A 55 15.68 8.17 -11.70
C ALA A 55 15.28 8.24 -13.19
N ILE A 56 14.54 9.29 -13.58
CA ILE A 56 14.16 9.55 -14.95
C ILE A 56 15.35 9.79 -15.89
N GLN A 57 16.51 10.26 -15.38
CA GLN A 57 17.71 10.42 -16.19
C GLN A 57 18.24 9.06 -16.63
N VAL A 58 18.28 8.09 -15.71
CA VAL A 58 18.64 6.70 -16.01
C VAL A 58 17.65 6.11 -17.01
N ALA A 59 16.36 6.42 -16.91
CA ALA A 59 15.36 5.98 -17.89
C ALA A 59 15.66 6.50 -19.30
N ARG A 60 16.11 7.76 -19.44
CA ARG A 60 16.51 8.35 -20.72
C ARG A 60 17.74 7.65 -21.30
N ASP A 61 18.75 7.40 -20.48
CA ASP A 61 19.97 6.70 -20.89
C ASP A 61 19.66 5.28 -21.40
N ILE A 62 18.80 4.55 -20.69
CA ILE A 62 18.37 3.21 -21.10
C ILE A 62 17.55 3.26 -22.39
N ALA A 63 16.64 4.23 -22.55
CA ALA A 63 15.89 4.41 -23.80
C ALA A 63 16.82 4.66 -24.99
N ALA A 64 17.83 5.52 -24.84
CA ALA A 64 18.80 5.80 -25.88
C ALA A 64 19.61 4.55 -26.25
N ALA A 65 20.12 3.83 -25.24
CA ALA A 65 20.89 2.60 -25.44
C ALA A 65 20.10 1.47 -26.15
N ASN A 66 18.78 1.46 -26.02
CA ASN A 66 17.91 0.45 -26.63
C ASN A 66 17.22 0.94 -27.92
N GLY A 67 17.57 2.12 -28.45
CA GLY A 67 16.98 2.65 -29.69
C GLY A 67 15.50 3.03 -29.55
N PHE A 68 15.06 3.41 -28.34
CA PHE A 68 13.68 3.80 -28.04
C PHE A 68 13.46 5.32 -28.00
N GLY A 69 14.51 6.13 -28.22
CA GLY A 69 14.46 7.59 -28.10
C GLY A 69 13.36 8.28 -28.92
N ASP A 70 13.03 7.75 -30.10
CA ASP A 70 11.98 8.33 -30.96
C ASP A 70 10.55 7.96 -30.53
N ARG A 71 10.41 6.91 -29.72
CA ARG A 71 9.10 6.36 -29.29
C ARG A 71 8.74 6.69 -27.85
N ILE A 72 9.74 6.88 -26.98
CA ILE A 72 9.53 7.16 -25.57
C ILE A 72 9.92 8.60 -25.25
N ARG A 73 9.00 9.36 -24.64
CA ARG A 73 9.28 10.69 -24.11
C ARG A 73 9.09 10.72 -22.60
N PHE A 74 10.13 11.12 -21.88
CA PHE A 74 10.14 11.19 -20.41
C PHE A 74 9.95 12.63 -19.90
N PHE A 75 8.99 12.82 -19.01
CA PHE A 75 8.64 14.09 -18.36
C PHE A 75 9.03 14.05 -16.89
N HIS A 76 9.96 14.93 -16.50
CA HIS A 76 10.44 15.02 -15.12
C HIS A 76 9.47 15.91 -14.31
N GLY A 77 8.78 15.33 -13.34
CA GLY A 77 7.86 16.05 -12.46
C GLY A 77 6.72 15.19 -11.94
N GLU A 78 5.89 15.79 -11.08
CA GLU A 78 4.65 15.17 -10.59
C GLU A 78 3.62 15.09 -11.71
N SER A 79 2.87 13.98 -11.81
CA SER A 79 1.83 13.80 -12.83
C SER A 79 0.80 14.92 -12.84
N ALA A 80 0.46 15.45 -11.65
CA ALA A 80 -0.46 16.57 -11.49
C ALA A 80 0.03 17.88 -12.12
N ARG A 81 1.34 18.05 -12.31
CA ARG A 81 1.96 19.31 -12.79
C ARG A 81 2.51 19.25 -14.20
N VAL A 82 2.64 18.06 -14.76
CA VAL A 82 3.13 17.84 -16.13
C VAL A 82 2.00 18.06 -17.12
N GLU A 83 2.32 18.59 -18.30
CA GLU A 83 1.43 18.65 -19.46
C GLU A 83 1.90 17.66 -20.53
N LEU A 84 0.96 16.84 -21.02
CA LEU A 84 1.22 15.85 -22.07
C LEU A 84 0.73 16.35 -23.44
N PRO A 85 1.37 15.97 -24.55
CA PRO A 85 0.94 16.36 -25.89
C PRO A 85 -0.44 15.84 -26.32
N GLY A 86 -1.03 14.94 -25.54
CA GLY A 86 -2.34 14.35 -25.80
C GLY A 86 -2.75 13.37 -24.71
N ARG A 87 -3.78 12.58 -25.00
CA ARG A 87 -4.27 11.50 -24.13
C ARG A 87 -3.65 10.16 -24.54
N ALA A 88 -3.60 9.22 -23.59
CA ALA A 88 -3.10 7.87 -23.72
C ALA A 88 -4.26 6.87 -23.76
N ASP A 89 -4.07 5.79 -24.50
CA ASP A 89 -5.01 4.66 -24.61
C ASP A 89 -4.87 3.69 -23.44
N VAL A 90 -3.66 3.62 -22.87
CA VAL A 90 -3.33 2.78 -21.72
C VAL A 90 -2.56 3.60 -20.72
N ILE A 91 -3.00 3.58 -19.45
CA ILE A 91 -2.21 4.07 -18.32
C ILE A 91 -1.77 2.88 -17.50
N VAL A 92 -0.49 2.80 -17.17
CA VAL A 92 0.08 1.84 -16.24
C VAL A 92 0.70 2.58 -15.06
N SER A 93 0.48 2.06 -13.85
CA SER A 93 1.11 2.58 -12.65
C SER A 93 1.38 1.48 -11.63
N ASP A 94 2.50 1.61 -10.93
CA ASP A 94 2.84 0.83 -9.75
C ASP A 94 3.29 1.75 -8.62
N LEU A 95 2.31 2.38 -7.97
CA LEU A 95 2.53 3.37 -6.91
C LEU A 95 2.22 2.79 -5.52
N ARG A 96 2.24 1.46 -5.39
CA ARG A 96 1.83 0.76 -4.16
C ARG A 96 2.98 0.65 -3.16
N GLY A 97 2.62 0.61 -1.87
CA GLY A 97 3.48 0.18 -0.77
C GLY A 97 2.93 -1.11 -0.15
N ALA A 98 3.26 -1.38 1.11
CA ALA A 98 2.68 -2.49 1.90
C ALA A 98 1.15 -2.51 1.86
N LEU A 99 0.56 -1.32 1.71
CA LEU A 99 -0.81 -1.09 1.28
C LEU A 99 -0.80 -0.11 0.11
N PRO A 100 -1.84 -0.08 -0.75
CA PRO A 100 -1.99 0.91 -1.81
C PRO A 100 -2.39 2.31 -1.30
N LEU A 101 -2.09 2.62 -0.04
CA LEU A 101 -2.44 3.87 0.65
C LEU A 101 -1.17 4.70 0.87
N LEU A 102 -0.46 4.97 -0.24
CA LEU A 102 0.61 5.95 -0.29
C LEU A 102 0.05 7.28 -0.80
N PRO A 103 0.52 8.44 -0.28
CA PRO A 103 -0.11 9.73 -0.54
C PRO A 103 -0.27 10.11 -2.01
N TYR A 104 0.66 9.64 -2.84
CA TYR A 104 0.68 9.89 -4.28
C TYR A 104 -0.05 8.83 -5.11
N ASN A 105 -0.54 7.73 -4.53
CA ASN A 105 -1.13 6.64 -5.32
C ASN A 105 -2.52 7.03 -5.88
N ILE A 106 -3.54 7.07 -5.02
CA ILE A 106 -4.93 7.31 -5.43
C ILE A 106 -5.11 8.70 -6.09
N PRO A 107 -4.58 9.80 -5.53
CA PRO A 107 -4.74 11.12 -6.15
C PRO A 107 -4.13 11.23 -7.54
N SER A 108 -2.94 10.67 -7.78
CA SER A 108 -2.31 10.72 -9.10
C SER A 108 -3.09 9.91 -10.14
N ILE A 109 -3.67 8.78 -9.75
CA ILE A 109 -4.50 7.98 -10.66
C ILE A 109 -5.82 8.69 -10.99
N ILE A 110 -6.46 9.33 -10.01
CA ILE A 110 -7.67 10.14 -10.24
C ILE A 110 -7.38 11.28 -11.23
N ASP A 111 -6.32 12.03 -11.01
CA ASP A 111 -5.92 13.14 -11.89
C ASP A 111 -5.60 12.64 -13.30
N ALA A 112 -4.75 11.62 -13.41
CA ALA A 112 -4.32 11.09 -14.71
C ALA A 112 -5.46 10.45 -15.49
N ARG A 113 -6.39 9.74 -14.84
CA ARG A 113 -7.60 9.18 -15.48
C ARG A 113 -8.42 10.30 -16.13
N ARG A 114 -8.57 11.44 -15.47
CA ARG A 114 -9.38 12.57 -15.96
C ARG A 114 -8.68 13.34 -17.09
N ARG A 115 -7.39 13.65 -16.91
CA ARG A 115 -6.63 14.50 -17.84
C ARG A 115 -6.07 13.73 -19.03
N PHE A 116 -5.57 12.52 -18.78
CA PHE A 116 -4.70 11.83 -19.73
C PHE A 116 -5.29 10.54 -20.30
N LEU A 117 -6.34 9.94 -19.75
CA LEU A 117 -6.94 8.74 -20.37
C LEU A 117 -7.91 9.11 -21.49
N THR A 118 -7.87 8.39 -22.62
CA THR A 118 -8.89 8.51 -23.68
C THR A 118 -10.23 7.90 -23.24
N PRO A 119 -11.37 8.34 -23.80
CA PRO A 119 -12.63 7.61 -23.61
C PRO A 119 -12.49 6.15 -24.07
N GLY A 120 -12.81 5.21 -23.18
CA GLY A 120 -12.62 3.77 -23.45
C GLY A 120 -11.17 3.27 -23.27
N GLY A 121 -10.25 4.14 -22.83
CA GLY A 121 -8.89 3.75 -22.49
C GLY A 121 -8.83 2.81 -21.28
N VAL A 122 -7.69 2.13 -21.12
CA VAL A 122 -7.47 1.10 -20.11
C VAL A 122 -6.55 1.59 -19.00
N LEU A 123 -6.94 1.32 -17.75
CA LEU A 123 -6.06 1.42 -16.60
C LEU A 123 -5.51 0.03 -16.25
N ILE A 124 -4.19 -0.12 -16.21
CA ILE A 124 -3.53 -1.29 -15.63
C ILE A 124 -3.31 -1.01 -14.14
N GLY A 125 -3.79 -1.94 -13.29
CA GLY A 125 -4.03 -1.69 -11.87
C GLY A 125 -5.47 -1.25 -11.65
N LYS A 126 -6.43 -2.10 -12.01
CA LYS A 126 -7.87 -1.80 -12.00
C LYS A 126 -8.43 -1.69 -10.59
N ARG A 127 -8.05 -2.61 -9.70
CA ARG A 127 -8.67 -2.71 -8.39
C ARG A 127 -7.71 -3.24 -7.35
N ASP A 128 -7.78 -2.69 -6.14
CA ASP A 128 -7.17 -3.30 -4.97
C ASP A 128 -8.24 -3.65 -3.93
N THR A 129 -8.21 -4.88 -3.43
CA THR A 129 -9.03 -5.35 -2.31
C THR A 129 -8.17 -5.40 -1.06
N LEU A 130 -8.57 -4.66 -0.03
CA LEU A 130 -7.83 -4.49 1.21
C LEU A 130 -8.33 -5.49 2.25
N TRP A 131 -7.40 -6.24 2.83
CA TRP A 131 -7.68 -7.30 3.78
C TRP A 131 -7.06 -7.04 5.13
N ALA A 132 -7.68 -7.60 6.17
CA ALA A 132 -7.23 -7.54 7.54
C ALA A 132 -7.48 -8.86 8.28
N ALA A 133 -6.60 -9.21 9.22
CA ALA A 133 -6.86 -10.30 10.17
C ALA A 133 -6.20 -10.01 11.53
N PRO A 134 -6.85 -10.36 12.65
CA PRO A 134 -6.18 -10.46 13.95
C PRO A 134 -5.11 -11.56 13.91
N VAL A 135 -3.92 -11.26 14.43
CA VAL A 135 -2.77 -12.17 14.38
C VAL A 135 -2.04 -12.31 15.70
N GLU A 136 -1.47 -13.49 15.89
CA GLU A 136 -0.41 -13.76 16.83
C GLU A 136 0.95 -13.57 16.12
N ALA A 137 1.78 -12.68 16.63
CA ALA A 137 3.05 -12.28 16.01
C ALA A 137 4.11 -11.95 17.08
N PRO A 138 4.53 -12.94 17.91
CA PRO A 138 5.39 -12.69 19.06
C PRO A 138 6.78 -12.16 18.67
N GLY A 139 7.33 -12.58 17.53
CA GLY A 139 8.61 -12.08 17.03
C GLY A 139 8.57 -10.60 16.64
N HIS A 140 7.48 -10.17 15.98
CA HIS A 140 7.25 -8.76 15.66
C HIS A 140 7.03 -7.92 16.93
N HIS A 141 6.25 -8.43 17.89
CA HIS A 141 6.06 -7.77 19.17
C HIS A 141 7.40 -7.60 19.91
N ALA A 142 8.17 -8.66 20.06
CA ALA A 142 9.48 -8.63 20.71
C ALA A 142 10.47 -7.69 20.01
N ARG A 143 10.38 -7.55 18.68
CA ARG A 143 11.26 -6.67 17.90
C ARG A 143 10.88 -5.19 18.01
N PHE A 144 9.59 -4.86 17.89
CA PHE A 144 9.14 -3.48 17.73
C PHE A 144 8.60 -2.85 19.02
N ILE A 145 8.00 -3.65 19.90
CA ILE A 145 7.34 -3.21 21.14
C ILE A 145 8.17 -3.62 22.36
N GLY A 146 8.71 -4.85 22.35
CA GLY A 146 9.49 -5.41 23.44
C GLY A 146 10.57 -4.49 24.03
N PRO A 147 11.38 -3.77 23.24
CA PRO A 147 12.40 -2.86 23.77
C PRO A 147 11.84 -1.70 24.62
N TRP A 148 10.57 -1.34 24.42
CA TRP A 148 9.90 -0.25 25.14
C TRP A 148 9.26 -0.73 26.44
N GLU A 149 8.97 -2.03 26.54
CA GLU A 149 8.46 -2.70 27.74
C GLU A 149 9.61 -3.22 28.61
N SER A 150 10.67 -3.72 27.98
CA SER A 150 11.87 -4.21 28.64
C SER A 150 12.71 -3.01 29.02
N ARG A 151 12.93 -2.73 30.31
CA ARG A 151 13.74 -1.60 30.80
C ARG A 151 15.21 -1.70 30.37
N PRO A 152 15.58 -1.29 29.15
CA PRO A 152 16.87 -1.64 28.60
C PRO A 152 17.91 -0.74 29.25
N PHE A 153 19.04 -1.32 29.65
CA PHE A 153 20.05 -0.60 30.42
C PHE A 153 19.50 0.02 31.73
N GLY A 154 18.41 -0.54 32.28
CA GLY A 154 17.75 -0.05 33.49
C GLY A 154 16.87 1.19 33.28
N LEU A 155 16.64 1.63 32.03
CA LEU A 155 15.84 2.80 31.72
C LEU A 155 14.37 2.44 31.48
N ASP A 156 13.45 3.22 32.06
CA ASP A 156 12.02 3.05 31.79
C ASP A 156 11.63 3.80 30.52
N LEU A 157 11.37 3.05 29.44
CA LEU A 157 10.96 3.59 28.14
C LEU A 157 9.43 3.56 27.94
N GLY A 158 8.67 3.20 28.97
CA GLY A 158 7.22 2.98 28.87
C GLY A 158 6.44 4.20 28.36
N ALA A 159 6.94 5.42 28.60
CA ALA A 159 6.35 6.65 28.04
C ALA A 159 6.31 6.65 26.50
N GLY A 160 7.21 5.90 25.83
CA GLY A 160 7.25 5.74 24.39
C GLY A 160 6.28 4.70 23.83
N LEU A 161 5.67 3.86 24.68
CA LEU A 161 4.77 2.78 24.23
C LEU A 161 3.59 3.30 23.41
N LYS A 162 3.05 4.46 23.80
CA LYS A 162 1.98 5.10 23.03
C LYS A 162 2.42 5.40 21.60
N MET A 163 3.63 5.91 21.40
CA MET A 163 4.14 6.25 20.07
C MET A 163 4.28 4.99 19.20
N VAL A 164 4.89 3.93 19.74
CA VAL A 164 5.19 2.73 18.94
C VAL A 164 4.00 1.82 18.71
N THR A 165 3.06 1.75 19.65
CA THR A 165 1.79 1.04 19.44
C THR A 165 0.84 1.82 18.54
N ASN A 166 1.05 3.12 18.35
CA ASN A 166 0.30 3.93 17.40
C ASN A 166 1.03 4.06 16.05
N SER A 167 1.90 3.11 15.69
CA SER A 167 2.62 3.10 14.41
C SER A 167 2.38 1.79 13.66
N GLY A 168 2.39 1.84 12.33
CA GLY A 168 2.41 0.63 11.51
C GLY A 168 3.83 0.08 11.42
N HIS A 169 3.97 -1.24 11.54
CA HIS A 169 5.25 -1.93 11.49
C HIS A 169 5.31 -2.92 10.32
N PRO A 170 6.50 -3.21 9.77
CA PRO A 170 6.64 -4.23 8.73
C PRO A 170 6.16 -5.62 9.20
N GLY A 171 5.15 -6.16 8.54
CA GLY A 171 4.62 -7.51 8.76
C GLY A 171 5.34 -8.60 7.95
N THR A 172 6.66 -8.47 7.77
CA THR A 172 7.47 -9.40 6.96
C THR A 172 7.84 -10.65 7.76
N SER A 173 8.20 -11.74 7.07
CA SER A 173 8.66 -12.97 7.72
C SER A 173 10.01 -12.84 8.44
N ALA A 174 10.77 -11.77 8.16
CA ALA A 174 12.09 -11.54 8.74
C ALA A 174 12.08 -11.31 10.26
N ALA A 175 10.94 -10.91 10.84
CA ALA A 175 10.80 -10.73 12.28
C ALA A 175 10.21 -11.96 13.00
N GLY A 176 9.82 -13.01 12.28
CA GLY A 176 9.26 -14.24 12.85
C GLY A 176 7.96 -14.68 12.17
N PRO A 177 7.35 -15.78 12.64
CA PRO A 177 6.07 -16.26 12.12
C PRO A 177 4.93 -15.32 12.51
N ILE A 178 3.96 -15.17 11.61
CA ILE A 178 2.69 -14.50 11.87
C ILE A 178 1.58 -15.54 11.67
N ARG A 179 0.78 -15.78 12.72
CA ARG A 179 -0.29 -16.76 12.73
C ARG A 179 -1.65 -16.05 12.80
N PRO A 180 -2.54 -16.19 11.79
CA PRO A 180 -3.91 -15.70 11.88
C PRO A 180 -4.66 -16.36 13.04
N LEU A 181 -5.36 -15.55 13.82
CA LEU A 181 -6.24 -16.02 14.91
C LEU A 181 -7.68 -16.19 14.42
N ALA A 182 -8.06 -15.52 13.35
CA ALA A 182 -9.38 -15.52 12.75
C ALA A 182 -9.29 -15.46 11.22
N ASP A 183 -10.43 -15.63 10.53
CA ASP A 183 -10.47 -15.46 9.08
C ASP A 183 -10.19 -14.02 8.66
N SER A 184 -9.54 -13.87 7.52
CA SER A 184 -9.33 -12.55 6.91
C SER A 184 -10.64 -11.89 6.50
N GLN A 185 -10.77 -10.61 6.82
CA GLN A 185 -11.91 -9.78 6.46
C GLN A 185 -11.51 -8.74 5.42
N CYS A 186 -12.35 -8.55 4.40
CA CYS A 186 -12.22 -7.43 3.48
C CYS A 186 -12.75 -6.19 4.19
N TRP A 187 -11.93 -5.14 4.28
CA TRP A 187 -12.31 -3.88 4.91
C TRP A 187 -12.40 -2.72 3.92
N GLY A 188 -12.08 -2.95 2.65
CA GLY A 188 -12.20 -1.92 1.63
C GLY A 188 -11.83 -2.42 0.24
N THR A 189 -12.33 -1.71 -0.77
CA THR A 189 -11.93 -1.94 -2.17
C THR A 189 -11.71 -0.58 -2.83
N ILE A 190 -10.58 -0.43 -3.51
CA ILE A 190 -10.26 0.73 -4.33
C ILE A 190 -10.50 0.33 -5.77
N ASP A 191 -11.55 0.87 -6.38
CA ASP A 191 -11.85 0.68 -7.81
C ASP A 191 -11.28 1.86 -8.61
N TYR A 192 -10.08 1.70 -9.17
CA TYR A 192 -9.34 2.81 -9.79
C TYR A 192 -10.01 3.46 -11.01
N PRO A 193 -10.91 2.81 -11.76
CA PRO A 193 -11.75 3.49 -12.75
C PRO A 193 -12.81 4.42 -12.17
N ALA A 194 -13.26 4.19 -10.93
CA ALA A 194 -14.43 4.87 -10.35
C ALA A 194 -14.13 5.66 -9.07
N VAL A 195 -12.99 5.43 -8.41
CA VAL A 195 -12.62 6.11 -7.18
C VAL A 195 -12.49 7.62 -7.40
N GLU A 196 -13.05 8.41 -6.49
CA GLU A 196 -13.02 9.88 -6.54
C GLU A 196 -12.47 10.52 -5.26
N THR A 197 -12.29 9.73 -4.20
CA THR A 197 -11.70 10.17 -2.93
C THR A 197 -10.56 9.25 -2.53
N PRO A 198 -9.47 9.79 -1.96
CA PRO A 198 -8.35 8.98 -1.49
C PRO A 198 -8.61 8.31 -0.13
N ASP A 199 -9.67 8.73 0.57
CA ASP A 199 -9.99 8.26 1.92
C ASP A 199 -10.69 6.89 1.90
N MET A 200 -10.36 6.06 2.89
CA MET A 200 -10.91 4.72 3.06
C MET A 200 -11.41 4.52 4.49
N LYS A 201 -12.52 3.77 4.62
CA LYS A 201 -13.06 3.32 5.89
C LYS A 201 -13.68 1.94 5.75
N GLY A 202 -13.47 1.10 6.75
CA GLY A 202 -14.06 -0.23 6.85
C GLY A 202 -14.32 -0.62 8.29
N GLU A 203 -15.22 -1.57 8.46
CA GLU A 203 -15.49 -2.23 9.74
C GLU A 203 -15.73 -3.71 9.48
N PHE A 204 -15.24 -4.54 10.39
CA PHE A 204 -15.52 -5.96 10.36
C PHE A 204 -15.63 -6.53 11.77
N GLU A 205 -16.40 -7.61 11.85
CA GLU A 205 -16.51 -8.44 13.04
C GLU A 205 -16.09 -9.87 12.67
N VAL A 206 -15.20 -10.47 13.47
CA VAL A 206 -14.73 -11.83 13.21
C VAL A 206 -14.43 -12.57 14.50
N ALA A 207 -14.88 -13.83 14.58
CA ALA A 207 -14.58 -14.71 15.70
C ALA A 207 -13.20 -15.38 15.54
N ALA A 208 -12.44 -15.43 16.64
CA ALA A 208 -11.24 -16.22 16.75
C ALA A 208 -11.55 -17.70 16.50
N ARG A 209 -10.80 -18.33 15.60
CA ARG A 209 -10.93 -19.76 15.31
C ARG A 209 -10.06 -20.62 16.22
N VAL A 210 -9.04 -20.03 16.81
CA VAL A 210 -8.02 -20.71 17.61
C VAL A 210 -7.65 -19.88 18.82
N ARG A 211 -7.22 -20.55 19.89
CA ARG A 211 -6.62 -19.87 21.04
C ARG A 211 -5.24 -19.32 20.71
N GLY A 212 -4.87 -18.22 21.38
CA GLY A 212 -3.55 -17.62 21.26
C GLY A 212 -3.48 -16.21 21.83
N THR A 213 -2.37 -15.52 21.55
CA THR A 213 -2.14 -14.16 21.98
C THR A 213 -2.25 -13.21 20.79
N ALA A 214 -3.28 -12.38 20.78
CA ALA A 214 -3.45 -11.34 19.76
C ALA A 214 -2.44 -10.21 20.00
N HIS A 215 -1.55 -10.01 19.03
CA HIS A 215 -0.51 -8.99 19.08
C HIS A 215 -0.84 -7.78 18.19
N GLY A 216 -1.69 -7.95 17.18
CA GLY A 216 -2.00 -6.91 16.21
C GLY A 216 -3.02 -7.33 15.17
N ILE A 217 -3.33 -6.40 14.28
CA ILE A 217 -4.08 -6.60 13.05
C ILE A 217 -3.10 -6.53 11.88
N LEU A 218 -2.96 -7.62 11.12
CA LEU A 218 -2.17 -7.65 9.90
C LEU A 218 -3.02 -7.15 8.73
N LEU A 219 -2.47 -6.27 7.92
CA LEU A 219 -3.07 -5.69 6.73
C LEU A 219 -2.27 -6.05 5.47
N TRP A 220 -2.99 -6.35 4.40
CA TRP A 220 -2.46 -6.65 3.07
C TRP A 220 -3.50 -6.34 2.00
N PHE A 221 -3.18 -6.61 0.73
CA PHE A 221 -4.10 -6.43 -0.39
C PHE A 221 -3.95 -7.51 -1.47
N ASP A 222 -5.02 -7.66 -2.24
CA ASP A 222 -4.97 -8.28 -3.57
C ASP A 222 -5.18 -7.20 -4.62
N ALA A 223 -4.37 -7.21 -5.67
CA ALA A 223 -4.48 -6.30 -6.80
C ALA A 223 -4.94 -7.05 -8.04
N GLU A 224 -5.94 -6.51 -8.72
CA GLU A 224 -6.36 -6.90 -10.06
C GLU A 224 -5.74 -5.91 -11.05
N LEU A 225 -4.69 -6.33 -11.75
CA LEU A 225 -4.00 -5.47 -12.72
C LEU A 225 -4.79 -5.33 -14.01
N ALA A 226 -5.38 -6.43 -14.46
CA ALA A 226 -6.29 -6.53 -15.60
C ALA A 226 -7.13 -7.80 -15.42
N ASP A 227 -8.14 -8.03 -16.27
CA ASP A 227 -9.08 -9.15 -16.11
C ASP A 227 -8.36 -10.50 -15.98
N GLY A 228 -8.42 -11.14 -14.82
CA GLY A 228 -7.75 -12.42 -14.56
C GLY A 228 -6.22 -12.34 -14.37
N ILE A 229 -5.64 -11.15 -14.23
CA ILE A 229 -4.24 -10.95 -13.85
C ILE A 229 -4.21 -10.31 -12.48
N THR A 230 -3.75 -11.05 -11.48
CA THR A 230 -3.75 -10.61 -10.08
C THR A 230 -2.37 -10.70 -9.43
N LEU A 231 -2.17 -9.86 -8.42
CA LEU A 231 -1.05 -9.89 -7.49
C LEU A 231 -1.58 -9.90 -6.07
N SER A 232 -0.84 -10.50 -5.14
CA SER A 232 -1.24 -10.57 -3.74
C SER A 232 -0.02 -10.55 -2.85
N ASN A 233 -0.01 -9.68 -1.84
CA ASN A 233 0.94 -9.73 -0.73
C ASN A 233 0.35 -10.43 0.51
N ALA A 234 -0.69 -11.24 0.33
CA ALA A 234 -1.32 -11.99 1.41
C ALA A 234 -0.34 -12.94 2.12
N PRO A 235 -0.56 -13.22 3.42
CA PRO A 235 0.17 -14.26 4.13
C PRO A 235 0.13 -15.60 3.37
N GLY A 236 1.28 -16.27 3.27
CA GLY A 236 1.40 -17.55 2.56
C GLY A 236 1.55 -17.44 1.03
N LYS A 237 1.49 -16.24 0.46
CA LYS A 237 1.93 -15.97 -0.92
C LYS A 237 3.44 -15.67 -0.96
N PRO A 238 4.11 -15.82 -2.12
CA PRO A 238 5.48 -15.35 -2.29
C PRO A 238 5.62 -13.88 -1.88
N GLU A 239 6.70 -13.54 -1.18
CA GLU A 239 6.89 -12.18 -0.67
C GLU A 239 7.17 -11.21 -1.82
N LEU A 240 6.27 -10.24 -1.98
CA LEU A 240 6.45 -9.11 -2.88
C LEU A 240 7.29 -8.02 -2.22
N VAL A 241 7.91 -7.15 -3.02
CA VAL A 241 8.75 -6.04 -2.54
C VAL A 241 8.04 -5.10 -1.56
N TRP A 242 6.71 -5.05 -1.60
CA TRP A 242 5.89 -4.21 -0.74
C TRP A 242 5.81 -4.68 0.72
N GLY A 243 6.07 -5.97 0.99
CA GLY A 243 5.84 -6.54 2.32
C GLY A 243 4.37 -6.46 2.74
N ARG A 244 4.12 -6.34 4.04
CA ARG A 244 2.79 -6.24 4.69
C ARG A 244 2.85 -5.21 5.82
N ASN A 245 1.68 -4.75 6.29
CA ASN A 245 1.62 -3.79 7.39
C ASN A 245 0.97 -4.41 8.63
N LEU A 246 1.66 -4.39 9.77
CA LEU A 246 1.15 -4.85 11.05
C LEU A 246 0.79 -3.64 11.91
N LEU A 247 -0.49 -3.52 12.28
CA LEU A 247 -0.96 -2.57 13.28
C LEU A 247 -0.97 -3.26 14.65
N PRO A 248 -0.05 -2.93 15.58
CA PRO A 248 -0.01 -3.59 16.88
C PRO A 248 -1.23 -3.20 17.72
N LEU A 249 -1.65 -4.07 18.64
CA LEU A 249 -2.55 -3.68 19.72
C LEU A 249 -1.76 -2.88 20.78
N SER A 250 -2.44 -2.04 21.56
CA SER A 250 -1.77 -1.29 22.64
C SER A 250 -1.14 -2.20 23.69
N SER A 251 -1.67 -3.41 23.85
CA SER A 251 -1.10 -4.50 24.63
C SER A 251 -1.57 -5.84 24.05
N PRO A 252 -0.79 -6.93 24.19
CA PRO A 252 -1.24 -8.26 23.80
C PRO A 252 -2.54 -8.67 24.51
N VAL A 253 -3.39 -9.44 23.84
CA VAL A 253 -4.67 -9.91 24.37
C VAL A 253 -4.75 -11.43 24.23
N GLU A 254 -4.90 -12.14 25.35
CA GLU A 254 -5.18 -13.57 25.33
C GLU A 254 -6.59 -13.83 24.79
N VAL A 255 -6.71 -14.68 23.78
CA VAL A 255 -7.98 -15.04 23.14
C VAL A 255 -8.21 -16.54 23.11
N GLU A 256 -9.47 -16.92 23.29
CA GLU A 256 -9.97 -18.28 23.11
C GLU A 256 -10.75 -18.39 21.80
N ALA A 257 -10.95 -19.62 21.32
CA ALA A 257 -11.81 -19.83 20.16
C ALA A 257 -13.25 -19.37 20.48
N GLY A 258 -13.82 -18.55 19.59
CA GLY A 258 -15.12 -17.92 19.76
C GLY A 258 -15.09 -16.48 20.26
N ASP A 259 -13.96 -16.00 20.81
CA ASP A 259 -13.81 -14.57 21.13
C ASP A 259 -13.96 -13.72 19.86
N VAL A 260 -14.67 -12.60 19.96
CA VAL A 260 -15.04 -11.78 18.81
C VAL A 260 -14.20 -10.52 18.77
N PHE A 261 -13.58 -10.25 17.61
CA PHE A 261 -12.91 -9.00 17.29
C PHE A 261 -13.86 -8.11 16.49
N CYS A 262 -14.20 -6.93 17.03
CA CYS A 262 -14.84 -5.85 16.26
C CYS A 262 -13.76 -4.80 15.96
N VAL A 263 -13.46 -4.58 14.67
CA VAL A 263 -12.39 -3.68 14.24
C VAL A 263 -12.94 -2.66 13.25
N THR A 264 -12.70 -1.38 13.53
CA THR A 264 -12.91 -0.30 12.57
C THR A 264 -11.56 0.20 12.08
N LEU A 265 -11.37 0.34 10.77
CA LEU A 265 -10.17 0.88 10.12
C LEU A 265 -10.54 2.13 9.32
N GLU A 266 -9.73 3.17 9.44
CA GLU A 266 -9.84 4.40 8.65
C GLU A 266 -8.45 4.79 8.14
N ALA A 267 -8.37 5.26 6.89
CA ALA A 267 -7.18 5.89 6.33
C ALA A 267 -7.61 7.19 5.64
N ARG A 268 -7.14 8.33 6.16
CA ARG A 268 -7.49 9.65 5.62
C ARG A 268 -6.25 10.36 5.12
N LEU A 269 -6.31 10.91 3.92
CA LEU A 269 -5.21 11.68 3.35
C LEU A 269 -5.29 13.12 3.87
N VAL A 270 -4.36 13.51 4.74
CA VAL A 270 -4.31 14.84 5.37
C VAL A 270 -2.92 15.43 5.19
N GLY A 271 -2.84 16.61 4.57
CA GLY A 271 -1.56 17.32 4.40
C GLY A 271 -0.50 16.53 3.61
N GLY A 272 -0.92 15.72 2.64
CA GLY A 272 -0.02 14.90 1.84
C GLY A 272 0.47 13.63 2.53
N GLU A 273 -0.14 13.21 3.64
CA GLU A 273 0.17 11.95 4.32
C GLU A 273 -1.10 11.21 4.75
N TYR A 274 -1.07 9.87 4.73
CA TYR A 274 -2.17 9.08 5.28
C TYR A 274 -2.09 9.00 6.81
N VAL A 275 -3.17 9.42 7.47
CA VAL A 275 -3.43 9.17 8.88
C VAL A 275 -4.32 7.94 8.97
N PHE A 276 -3.78 6.87 9.55
CA PHE A 276 -4.54 5.66 9.86
C PHE A 276 -5.15 5.80 11.25
N GLY A 277 -6.40 5.38 11.39
CA GLY A 277 -7.09 5.21 12.66
C GLY A 277 -7.61 3.79 12.75
N TRP A 278 -7.46 3.15 13.90
CA TRP A 278 -8.05 1.84 14.14
C TRP A 278 -8.58 1.73 15.56
N ASN A 279 -9.78 1.17 15.68
CA ASN A 279 -10.34 0.78 16.96
C ASN A 279 -10.52 -0.73 16.95
N THR A 280 -10.11 -1.38 18.03
CA THR A 280 -10.25 -2.83 18.21
C THR A 280 -10.96 -3.08 19.52
N ARG A 281 -12.08 -3.80 19.47
CA ARG A 281 -12.74 -4.35 20.66
C ARG A 281 -12.66 -5.86 20.59
N VAL A 282 -12.36 -6.50 21.72
CA VAL A 282 -12.37 -7.95 21.86
C VAL A 282 -13.37 -8.31 22.96
N THR A 283 -14.30 -9.22 22.68
CA THR A 283 -15.30 -9.70 23.63
C THR A 283 -15.35 -11.23 23.64
N SER A 284 -15.66 -11.81 24.79
CA SER A 284 -16.02 -13.22 24.91
C SER A 284 -17.35 -13.52 24.18
N PRO A 285 -17.68 -14.79 23.90
CA PRO A 285 -18.94 -15.17 23.26
C PRO A 285 -20.20 -14.74 24.03
N ASP A 286 -20.10 -14.57 25.35
CA ASP A 286 -21.17 -14.08 26.22
C ASP A 286 -21.32 -12.54 26.22
N GLY A 287 -20.50 -11.83 25.43
CA GLY A 287 -20.47 -10.37 25.34
C GLY A 287 -19.58 -9.69 26.39
N SER A 288 -18.92 -10.45 27.27
CA SER A 288 -18.01 -9.88 28.27
C SER A 288 -16.80 -9.19 27.61
N PRO A 289 -16.46 -7.94 27.95
CA PRO A 289 -15.34 -7.24 27.35
C PRO A 289 -13.99 -7.80 27.81
N LYS A 290 -13.11 -8.11 26.85
CA LYS A 290 -11.71 -8.53 27.09
C LYS A 290 -10.72 -7.39 26.87
N ALA A 291 -10.91 -6.61 25.80
CA ALA A 291 -10.04 -5.48 25.48
C ALA A 291 -10.76 -4.44 24.62
N SER A 292 -10.31 -3.19 24.71
CA SER A 292 -10.78 -2.09 23.85
C SER A 292 -9.65 -1.09 23.63
N PHE A 293 -9.26 -0.90 22.38
CA PHE A 293 -8.18 0.00 21.98
C PHE A 293 -8.67 1.00 20.94
N ARG A 294 -8.15 2.23 21.03
CA ARG A 294 -8.31 3.30 20.04
C ARG A 294 -6.95 3.85 19.72
N GLN A 295 -6.50 3.66 18.48
CA GLN A 295 -5.15 3.94 18.05
C GLN A 295 -5.16 4.69 16.72
N SER A 296 -4.12 5.47 16.46
CA SER A 296 -3.96 6.20 15.21
C SER A 296 -2.51 6.57 14.96
N THR A 297 -2.06 6.53 13.71
CA THR A 297 -0.72 7.04 13.32
C THR A 297 -0.51 8.51 13.63
N PHE A 298 -1.57 9.28 13.90
CA PHE A 298 -1.46 10.62 14.45
C PHE A 298 -0.76 10.62 15.83
N HIS A 299 -1.09 9.67 16.69
CA HIS A 299 -0.47 9.51 18.01
C HIS A 299 0.90 8.82 17.97
N GLY A 300 1.27 8.25 16.82
CA GLY A 300 2.59 7.64 16.57
C GLY A 300 3.67 8.64 16.16
N LYS A 301 3.31 9.92 15.97
CA LYS A 301 4.26 10.98 15.58
C LYS A 301 4.62 11.84 16.78
N ALA A 302 5.90 12.19 16.89
CA ALA A 302 6.35 13.28 17.76
C ALA A 302 5.99 14.62 17.10
N ILE A 303 4.78 15.12 17.37
CA ILE A 303 4.31 16.40 16.82
C ILE A 303 4.85 17.54 17.68
N THR A 304 5.66 18.42 17.09
CA THR A 304 6.10 19.67 17.74
C THR A 304 5.46 20.88 17.06
N LEU A 305 5.47 22.03 17.76
CA LEU A 305 5.04 23.31 17.18
C LEU A 305 5.84 23.67 15.92
N GLU A 306 7.13 23.33 15.89
CA GLU A 306 7.97 23.55 14.71
C GLU A 306 7.54 22.66 13.54
N THR A 307 7.21 21.39 13.79
CA THR A 307 6.70 20.49 12.75
C THR A 307 5.37 20.97 12.18
N LEU A 308 4.47 21.48 13.04
CA LEU A 308 3.19 22.05 12.62
C LEU A 308 3.37 23.34 11.81
N ARG A 309 4.30 24.22 12.20
CA ARG A 309 4.61 25.44 11.44
C ARG A 309 5.14 25.13 10.05
N ARG A 310 6.11 24.21 9.93
CA ARG A 310 6.63 23.77 8.62
C ARG A 310 5.56 23.14 7.74
N ALA A 311 4.58 22.45 8.32
CA ALA A 311 3.47 21.86 7.58
C ALA A 311 2.45 22.92 7.09
N ALA A 312 2.30 24.04 7.79
CA ALA A 312 1.41 25.14 7.40
C ALA A 312 2.00 26.04 6.30
N GLU A 313 3.31 25.99 6.08
CA GLU A 313 4.03 26.77 5.06
C GLU A 313 4.18 26.06 3.70
N LYS A 314 3.73 24.81 3.59
CA LYS A 314 3.77 23.98 2.37
C LYS A 314 2.39 23.87 1.73
#